data_AF-A0A2G5TMQ9-F1
#
_entry.id   AF-A0A2G5TMQ9-F1
#
_cell.length_a   1.000
_cell.length_b   1.000
_cell.length_c   1.000
_cell.angle_alpha   90.00
_cell.angle_beta   90.00
_cell.angle_gamma   90.00
#
_symmetry.space_group_name_H-M   'P 1'
#
loop_
_entity.id
_entity.type
_entity.pdbx_description
1 polymer ?
#
loop_
_entity_poly.entity_id
_entity_poly.type
_entity_poly.pdbx_seq_one_letter_code
_entity_poly.pdbx_strand_id
1 'polypeptide(L)'
;MNRSLLLKTIFLTILFHLINGNEKKCSGKDAVSIEENCVIIEKSKLIITGEYKDVESVKEKLATIRVIEAGVEVVGTSYEVFDFLSQVEEIKNPNGPALTFKNNKNLKSISMENLKLLTGKEEDVLFDNDNFPIEVYQNSNALHEMLHLEAAARASHGNKKCSVEFIRIVEPEASGSGWLLYTLIATCVLLTVFVGFQSFYLVKEKKKKKKMSKMSKRKKKSKERSRRSGREDLK
;
A
#
# COMPACT_ATOMS: atom_id res chain seq x y z
N MET A 1 -69.76 -8.40 -14.41
CA MET A 1 -68.32 -8.35 -14.07
C MET A 1 -67.85 -9.78 -13.86
N ASN A 2 -66.95 -10.28 -14.71
CA ASN A 2 -66.64 -11.72 -14.80
C ASN A 2 -65.86 -12.21 -13.57
N ARG A 3 -66.38 -13.22 -12.85
CA ARG A 3 -65.73 -13.85 -11.67
C ARG A 3 -64.29 -14.29 -11.94
N SER A 4 -64.01 -14.71 -13.18
CA SER A 4 -62.67 -15.08 -13.65
C SER A 4 -61.69 -13.89 -13.71
N LEU A 5 -62.19 -12.68 -14.04
CA LEU A 5 -61.37 -11.48 -14.13
C LEU A 5 -60.97 -10.98 -12.72
N LEU A 6 -61.91 -11.03 -11.78
CA LEU A 6 -61.70 -10.69 -10.37
C LEU A 6 -60.67 -11.62 -9.70
N LEU A 7 -60.77 -12.94 -9.93
CA LEU A 7 -59.79 -13.90 -9.39
C LEU A 7 -58.39 -13.67 -9.96
N LYS A 8 -58.27 -13.39 -11.26
CA LYS A 8 -56.98 -13.10 -11.90
C LYS A 8 -56.35 -11.82 -11.37
N THR A 9 -57.13 -10.77 -11.16
CA THR A 9 -56.63 -9.52 -10.55
C THR A 9 -56.19 -9.71 -9.11
N ILE A 10 -56.94 -10.50 -8.32
CA ILE A 10 -56.57 -10.80 -6.92
C ILE A 10 -55.27 -11.61 -6.86
N PHE A 11 -55.13 -12.65 -7.69
CA PHE A 11 -53.91 -13.44 -7.78
C PHE A 11 -52.71 -12.60 -8.22
N LEU A 12 -52.91 -11.69 -9.19
CA LEU A 12 -51.86 -10.78 -9.64
C LEU A 12 -51.44 -9.82 -8.51
N THR A 13 -52.38 -9.23 -7.77
CA THR A 13 -52.06 -8.35 -6.64
C THR A 13 -51.35 -9.07 -5.49
N ILE A 14 -51.70 -10.33 -5.21
CA ILE A 14 -51.04 -11.14 -4.18
C ILE A 14 -49.62 -11.52 -4.63
N LEU A 15 -49.41 -11.85 -5.91
CA LEU A 15 -48.09 -12.11 -6.46
C LEU A 15 -47.19 -10.86 -6.40
N PHE A 16 -47.74 -9.67 -6.68
CA PHE A 16 -47.02 -8.40 -6.51
C PHE A 16 -46.66 -8.09 -5.05
N HIS A 17 -47.51 -8.44 -4.08
CA HIS A 17 -47.20 -8.26 -2.66
C HIS A 17 -46.17 -9.27 -2.13
N LEU A 18 -46.10 -10.47 -2.71
CA LEU A 18 -45.07 -11.47 -2.41
C LEU A 18 -43.69 -11.10 -2.99
N ILE A 19 -43.66 -10.33 -4.08
CA ILE A 19 -42.42 -9.82 -4.67
C ILE A 19 -41.93 -8.56 -3.95
N ASN A 20 -42.85 -7.73 -3.43
CA ASN A 20 -42.54 -6.58 -2.58
C ASN A 20 -42.42 -6.96 -1.10
N GLY A 21 -41.62 -7.98 -0.78
CA GLY A 21 -41.13 -8.13 0.59
C GLY A 21 -40.33 -6.88 0.94
N ASN A 22 -40.76 -6.10 1.94
CA ASN A 22 -39.97 -4.98 2.44
C ASN A 22 -38.62 -5.52 2.88
N GLU A 23 -37.58 -5.28 2.07
CA GLU A 23 -36.22 -5.68 2.38
C GLU A 23 -35.81 -5.12 3.73
N LYS A 24 -35.23 -5.96 4.60
CA LYS A 24 -34.87 -5.56 5.95
C LYS A 24 -33.77 -4.51 5.89
N LYS A 25 -34.07 -3.32 6.41
CA LYS A 25 -33.13 -2.21 6.54
C LYS A 25 -32.53 -2.17 7.94
N CYS A 26 -31.23 -1.96 8.05
CA CYS A 26 -30.53 -1.84 9.32
C CYS A 26 -29.64 -0.61 9.34
N SER A 27 -29.36 -0.10 10.55
CA SER A 27 -28.33 0.92 10.71
C SER A 27 -26.95 0.26 10.68
N GLY A 28 -25.99 0.85 9.96
CA GLY A 28 -24.61 0.36 9.97
C GLY A 28 -23.93 0.54 11.32
N LYS A 29 -23.03 -0.39 11.63
CA LYS A 29 -22.29 -0.53 12.89
C LYS A 29 -21.15 -1.51 12.63
N ASP A 30 -20.47 -1.94 13.68
CA ASP A 30 -19.50 -3.03 13.57
C ASP A 30 -20.15 -4.30 13.00
N ALA A 31 -19.47 -4.99 12.09
CA ALA A 31 -20.00 -6.12 11.35
C ALA A 31 -20.51 -7.26 12.27
N VAL A 32 -19.87 -7.50 13.41
CA VAL A 32 -20.33 -8.53 14.36
C VAL A 32 -21.69 -8.18 14.96
N SER A 33 -22.02 -6.90 15.03
CA SER A 33 -23.22 -6.37 15.67
C SER A 33 -24.37 -6.13 14.70
N ILE A 34 -24.18 -6.40 13.41
CA ILE A 34 -25.24 -6.33 12.40
C ILE A 34 -26.34 -7.32 12.76
N GLU A 35 -27.58 -6.92 12.49
CA GLU A 35 -28.74 -7.78 12.73
C GLU A 35 -28.82 -8.87 11.66
N GLU A 36 -29.33 -10.03 12.03
CA GLU A 36 -29.54 -11.12 11.08
C GLU A 36 -30.52 -10.72 9.96
N ASN A 37 -30.32 -11.32 8.78
CA ASN A 37 -31.14 -11.14 7.58
C ASN A 37 -31.22 -9.68 7.12
N CYS A 38 -30.19 -8.88 7.38
CA CYS A 38 -30.11 -7.51 6.90
C CYS A 38 -29.82 -7.49 5.40
N VAL A 39 -30.66 -6.81 4.62
CA VAL A 39 -30.50 -6.71 3.16
C VAL A 39 -29.92 -5.35 2.76
N ILE A 40 -30.34 -4.29 3.46
CA ILE A 40 -29.92 -2.91 3.21
C ILE A 40 -29.31 -2.31 4.48
N ILE A 41 -28.10 -1.77 4.38
CA ILE A 41 -27.50 -0.95 5.43
C ILE A 41 -27.69 0.53 5.10
N GLU A 42 -28.32 1.28 6.00
CA GLU A 42 -28.57 2.71 5.88
C GLU A 42 -28.06 3.50 7.11
N LYS A 43 -28.14 4.83 7.05
CA LYS A 43 -27.87 5.82 8.12
C LYS A 43 -26.43 5.94 8.64
N SER A 44 -25.70 4.84 8.77
CA SER A 44 -24.35 4.79 9.33
C SER A 44 -23.49 3.77 8.61
N LYS A 45 -22.17 3.97 8.62
CA LYS A 45 -21.20 3.09 7.94
C LYS A 45 -21.26 1.66 8.50
N LEU A 46 -21.02 0.67 7.64
CA LEU A 46 -20.60 -0.65 8.07
C LEU A 46 -19.12 -0.59 8.45
N ILE A 47 -18.77 -1.03 9.65
CA ILE A 47 -17.40 -0.96 10.17
C ILE A 47 -16.85 -2.37 10.32
N ILE A 48 -15.65 -2.59 9.77
CA ILE A 48 -14.89 -3.83 9.93
C ILE A 48 -13.57 -3.47 10.61
N THR A 49 -13.45 -3.78 11.90
CA THR A 49 -12.29 -3.36 12.69
C THR A 49 -11.56 -4.53 13.34
N GLY A 50 -10.23 -4.42 13.37
CA GLY A 50 -9.36 -5.36 14.08
C GLY A 50 -9.51 -6.80 13.59
N GLU A 51 -9.56 -7.73 14.56
CA GLU A 51 -9.65 -9.17 14.31
C GLU A 51 -10.90 -9.76 14.94
N TYR A 52 -11.71 -10.44 14.13
CA TYR A 52 -12.86 -11.17 14.64
C TYR A 52 -12.43 -12.57 15.10
N LYS A 53 -12.95 -12.99 16.25
CA LYS A 53 -12.72 -14.35 16.76
C LYS A 53 -13.33 -15.43 15.85
N ASP A 54 -14.47 -15.11 15.25
CA ASP A 54 -15.22 -15.98 14.36
C ASP A 54 -15.54 -15.23 13.07
N VAL A 55 -14.58 -15.26 12.14
CA VAL A 55 -14.66 -14.57 10.86
C VAL A 55 -15.79 -15.15 9.99
N GLU A 56 -15.97 -16.47 10.00
CA GLU A 56 -16.99 -17.14 9.18
C GLU A 56 -18.40 -16.77 9.62
N SER A 57 -18.67 -16.71 10.93
CA SER A 57 -19.97 -16.22 11.43
C SER A 57 -20.26 -14.78 11.00
N VAL A 58 -19.23 -13.92 10.95
CA VAL A 58 -19.40 -12.55 10.45
C VAL A 58 -19.69 -12.56 8.94
N LYS A 59 -18.98 -13.36 8.15
CA LYS A 59 -19.23 -13.49 6.71
C LYS A 59 -20.64 -13.99 6.42
N GLU A 60 -21.10 -15.03 7.10
CA GLU A 60 -22.47 -15.57 6.95
C GLU A 60 -23.52 -14.51 7.25
N LYS A 61 -23.30 -13.72 8.31
CA LYS A 61 -24.19 -12.62 8.68
C LYS A 61 -24.26 -11.54 7.60
N LEU A 62 -23.12 -11.19 7.01
CA LEU A 62 -23.05 -10.18 5.95
C LEU A 62 -23.49 -10.69 4.58
N ALA A 63 -23.57 -12.01 4.36
CA ALA A 63 -23.90 -12.62 3.06
C ALA A 63 -25.31 -12.27 2.54
N THR A 64 -26.21 -11.80 3.40
CA THR A 64 -27.55 -11.36 2.99
C THR A 64 -27.62 -9.91 2.51
N ILE A 65 -26.58 -9.11 2.79
CA ILE A 65 -26.55 -7.70 2.44
C ILE A 65 -26.33 -7.54 0.94
N ARG A 66 -27.17 -6.72 0.31
CA ARG A 66 -27.10 -6.37 -1.11
C ARG A 66 -26.76 -4.91 -1.34
N VAL A 67 -27.20 -4.02 -0.45
CA VAL A 67 -27.03 -2.57 -0.62
C VAL A 67 -26.50 -1.93 0.66
N ILE A 68 -25.53 -1.04 0.52
CA ILE A 68 -24.97 -0.23 1.62
C ILE A 68 -25.04 1.25 1.21
N GLU A 69 -25.85 2.06 1.88
CA GLU A 69 -26.13 3.45 1.50
C GLU A 69 -25.26 4.49 2.24
N ALA A 70 -24.54 4.05 3.27
CA ALA A 70 -23.75 4.93 4.14
C ALA A 70 -22.24 4.62 4.15
N GLY A 71 -21.77 3.77 3.22
CA GLY A 71 -20.37 3.38 3.04
C GLY A 71 -19.87 2.29 3.99
N VAL A 72 -18.63 1.87 3.73
CA VAL A 72 -17.91 0.84 4.48
C VAL A 72 -16.55 1.37 4.92
N GLU A 73 -16.13 1.02 6.12
CA GLU A 73 -14.84 1.38 6.68
C GLU A 73 -14.15 0.14 7.27
N VAL A 74 -12.99 -0.20 6.72
CA VAL A 74 -12.16 -1.35 7.09
C VAL A 74 -10.87 -0.84 7.73
N VAL A 75 -10.70 -1.06 9.02
CA VAL A 75 -9.69 -0.37 9.83
C VAL A 75 -8.84 -1.33 10.65
N GLY A 76 -7.53 -1.24 10.48
CA GLY A 76 -6.55 -1.86 11.36
C GLY A 76 -6.66 -3.38 11.45
N THR A 77 -7.07 -4.01 10.36
CA THR A 77 -7.14 -5.47 10.24
C THR A 77 -5.79 -6.05 9.79
N SER A 78 -5.58 -7.33 10.07
CA SER A 78 -4.43 -8.12 9.62
C SER A 78 -4.78 -9.10 8.49
N TYR A 79 -6.02 -9.06 7.98
CA TYR A 79 -6.48 -9.89 6.87
C TYR A 79 -5.67 -9.62 5.60
N GLU A 80 -5.25 -10.70 4.93
CA GLU A 80 -4.63 -10.59 3.61
C GLU A 80 -5.67 -10.47 2.49
N VAL A 81 -6.85 -11.04 2.70
CA VAL A 81 -7.96 -11.07 1.75
C VAL A 81 -9.18 -10.45 2.41
N PHE A 82 -9.77 -9.46 1.76
CA PHE A 82 -11.05 -8.89 2.13
C PHE A 82 -12.15 -9.46 1.21
N ASP A 83 -12.99 -10.34 1.73
CA ASP A 83 -14.08 -11.02 1.01
C ASP A 83 -15.42 -11.00 1.79
N PHE A 84 -15.51 -10.16 2.83
CA PHE A 84 -16.68 -10.04 3.70
C PHE A 84 -17.96 -9.60 2.98
N LEU A 85 -17.82 -8.96 1.82
CA LEU A 85 -18.91 -8.29 1.09
C LEU A 85 -19.11 -8.87 -0.31
N SER A 86 -18.80 -10.15 -0.51
CA SER A 86 -18.91 -10.83 -1.81
C SER A 86 -20.31 -10.77 -2.44
N GLN A 87 -21.36 -10.60 -1.63
CA GLN A 87 -22.76 -10.56 -2.06
C GLN A 87 -23.30 -9.15 -2.29
N VAL A 88 -22.55 -8.11 -1.94
CA VAL A 88 -22.98 -6.72 -2.04
C VAL A 88 -22.93 -6.26 -3.49
N GLU A 89 -24.01 -5.63 -3.94
CA GLU A 89 -24.17 -5.15 -5.32
C GLU A 89 -23.97 -3.64 -5.43
N GLU A 90 -24.34 -2.89 -4.39
CA GLU A 90 -24.26 -1.43 -4.39
C GLU A 90 -23.67 -0.90 -3.08
N ILE A 91 -22.69 0.00 -3.20
CA ILE A 91 -22.15 0.76 -2.08
C ILE A 91 -22.15 2.24 -2.42
N LYS A 92 -22.86 3.02 -1.61
CA LYS A 92 -22.98 4.46 -1.74
C LYS A 92 -22.57 5.11 -0.42
N ASN A 93 -22.06 6.33 -0.50
CA ASN A 93 -21.92 7.19 0.66
C ASN A 93 -22.08 8.65 0.23
N PRO A 94 -23.24 9.29 0.47
CA PRO A 94 -23.44 10.69 0.11
C PRO A 94 -22.65 11.67 0.98
N ASN A 95 -22.05 11.20 2.09
CA ASN A 95 -21.39 12.02 3.09
C ASN A 95 -19.86 11.85 3.11
N GLY A 96 -19.27 10.99 2.27
CA GLY A 96 -17.83 10.71 2.25
C GLY A 96 -17.46 9.58 1.28
N PRO A 97 -16.31 8.91 1.47
CA PRO A 97 -15.91 7.79 0.64
C PRO A 97 -16.87 6.60 0.77
N ALA A 98 -17.16 5.92 -0.34
CA ALA A 98 -18.00 4.73 -0.31
C ALA A 98 -17.27 3.55 0.34
N LEU A 99 -15.98 3.38 0.03
CA LEU A 99 -15.08 2.44 0.68
C LEU A 99 -13.91 3.18 1.32
N THR A 100 -13.58 2.84 2.55
CA THR A 100 -12.38 3.33 3.24
C THR A 100 -11.59 2.14 3.77
N PHE A 101 -10.34 2.01 3.35
CA PHE A 101 -9.37 1.07 3.89
C PHE A 101 -8.30 1.85 4.60
N LYS A 102 -8.13 1.59 5.90
CA LYS A 102 -7.25 2.37 6.76
C LYS A 102 -6.36 1.47 7.62
N ASN A 103 -5.05 1.69 7.55
CA ASN A 103 -4.07 0.99 8.38
C ASN A 103 -4.12 -0.56 8.27
N ASN A 104 -4.57 -1.14 7.14
CA ASN A 104 -4.53 -2.58 6.94
C ASN A 104 -3.18 -2.98 6.33
N LYS A 105 -2.26 -3.44 7.18
CA LYS A 105 -0.85 -3.63 6.80
C LYS A 105 -0.59 -4.83 5.90
N ASN A 106 -1.51 -5.79 5.88
CA ASN A 106 -1.33 -7.06 5.19
C ASN A 106 -2.29 -7.24 4.02
N LEU A 107 -3.16 -6.27 3.75
CA LEU A 107 -4.20 -6.40 2.73
C LEU A 107 -3.57 -6.51 1.34
N LYS A 108 -3.88 -7.60 0.64
CA LYS A 108 -3.37 -7.95 -0.70
C LYS A 108 -4.47 -8.15 -1.72
N SER A 109 -5.66 -8.55 -1.28
CA SER A 109 -6.80 -8.83 -2.15
C SER A 109 -8.09 -8.22 -1.60
N ILE A 110 -8.88 -7.64 -2.49
CA ILE A 110 -10.23 -7.12 -2.23
C ILE A 110 -11.19 -7.83 -3.20
N SER A 111 -11.93 -8.80 -2.70
CA SER A 111 -12.91 -9.56 -3.46
C SER A 111 -14.33 -9.04 -3.21
N MET A 112 -14.91 -8.43 -4.25
CA MET A 112 -16.27 -7.89 -4.25
C MET A 112 -16.96 -8.20 -5.59
N GLU A 113 -16.97 -9.47 -6.00
CA GLU A 113 -17.34 -9.91 -7.36
C GLU A 113 -18.71 -9.44 -7.86
N ASN A 114 -19.67 -9.24 -6.96
CA ASN A 114 -21.03 -8.81 -7.30
C ASN A 114 -21.22 -7.29 -7.32
N LEU A 115 -20.19 -6.51 -6.99
CA LEU A 115 -20.29 -5.07 -6.90
C LEU A 115 -20.49 -4.47 -8.29
N LYS A 116 -21.61 -3.76 -8.47
CA LYS A 116 -22.01 -3.14 -9.74
C LYS A 116 -21.99 -1.63 -9.66
N LEU A 117 -22.21 -1.07 -8.47
CA LEU A 117 -22.27 0.37 -8.26
C LEU A 117 -21.49 0.75 -7.02
N LEU A 118 -20.55 1.68 -7.22
CA LEU A 118 -19.76 2.28 -6.17
C LEU A 118 -19.84 3.80 -6.31
N THR A 119 -20.23 4.53 -5.26
CA THR A 119 -20.42 5.98 -5.35
C THR A 119 -20.15 6.68 -4.03
N GLY A 120 -19.04 7.41 -3.94
CA GLY A 120 -18.74 8.32 -2.84
C GLY A 120 -19.14 9.76 -3.14
N LYS A 121 -18.89 10.65 -2.17
CA LYS A 121 -19.14 12.09 -2.32
C LYS A 121 -18.02 12.83 -3.06
N GLU A 122 -16.78 12.63 -2.63
CA GLU A 122 -15.59 13.31 -3.16
C GLU A 122 -14.67 12.30 -3.84
N GLU A 123 -14.44 11.17 -3.14
CA GLU A 123 -13.77 9.99 -3.66
C GLU A 123 -14.65 8.75 -3.49
N ASP A 124 -14.60 7.77 -4.40
CA ASP A 124 -15.30 6.50 -4.20
C ASP A 124 -14.56 5.57 -3.24
N VAL A 125 -13.23 5.48 -3.40
CA VAL A 125 -12.35 4.63 -2.60
C VAL A 125 -11.24 5.45 -1.97
N LEU A 126 -11.10 5.34 -0.65
CA LEU A 126 -10.00 5.91 0.11
C LEU A 126 -9.10 4.81 0.68
N PHE A 127 -7.82 4.88 0.35
CA PHE A 127 -6.76 4.12 1.02
C PHE A 127 -5.94 5.07 1.91
N ASP A 128 -5.98 4.88 3.22
CA ASP A 128 -5.28 5.68 4.22
C ASP A 128 -4.24 4.83 4.96
N ASN A 129 -2.97 4.99 4.60
CA ASN A 129 -1.86 4.21 5.13
C ASN A 129 -2.12 2.68 5.03
N ASP A 130 -2.44 2.23 3.81
CA ASP A 130 -2.86 0.85 3.53
C ASP A 130 -1.89 0.14 2.58
N ASN A 131 -1.83 -1.19 2.65
CA ASN A 131 -0.91 -2.00 1.82
C ASN A 131 -1.46 -2.27 0.42
N PHE A 132 -2.78 -2.33 0.24
CA PHE A 132 -3.37 -2.76 -1.03
C PHE A 132 -2.91 -1.94 -2.25
N PRO A 133 -2.76 -0.60 -2.19
CA PRO A 133 -2.23 0.17 -3.32
C PRO A 133 -0.82 -0.26 -3.75
N ILE A 134 0.02 -0.71 -2.82
CA ILE A 134 1.38 -1.22 -3.14
C ILE A 134 1.27 -2.55 -3.90
N GLU A 135 0.36 -3.42 -3.47
CA GLU A 135 0.13 -4.74 -4.07
C GLU A 135 -0.40 -4.63 -5.51
N VAL A 136 -1.22 -3.62 -5.82
CA VAL A 136 -1.70 -3.34 -7.18
C VAL A 136 -0.54 -3.15 -8.18
N TYR A 137 0.58 -2.56 -7.75
CA TYR A 137 1.75 -2.40 -8.61
C TYR A 137 2.55 -3.68 -8.83
N GLN A 138 2.43 -4.66 -7.93
CA GLN A 138 3.27 -5.86 -7.90
C GLN A 138 2.54 -7.12 -8.33
N ASN A 139 1.21 -7.15 -8.25
CA ASN A 139 0.38 -8.33 -8.43
C ASN A 139 -0.76 -8.06 -9.42
N SER A 140 -0.82 -8.86 -10.50
CA SER A 140 -1.85 -8.74 -11.53
C SER A 140 -3.27 -8.97 -11.02
N ASN A 141 -3.44 -9.80 -9.99
CA ASN A 141 -4.76 -10.07 -9.41
C ASN A 141 -5.27 -8.85 -8.63
N ALA A 142 -4.41 -8.23 -7.80
CA ALA A 142 -4.74 -7.00 -7.09
C ALA A 142 -5.07 -5.86 -8.08
N LEU A 143 -4.33 -5.76 -9.20
CA LEU A 143 -4.67 -4.82 -10.27
C LEU A 143 -6.04 -5.12 -10.88
N HIS A 144 -6.37 -6.39 -11.13
CA HIS A 144 -7.67 -6.76 -11.67
C HIS A 144 -8.82 -6.39 -10.73
N GLU A 145 -8.63 -6.62 -9.43
CA GLU A 145 -9.58 -6.24 -8.38
C GLU A 145 -9.74 -4.71 -8.28
N MET A 146 -8.64 -3.95 -8.35
CA MET A 146 -8.70 -2.48 -8.41
C MET A 146 -9.48 -1.98 -9.65
N LEU A 147 -9.26 -2.61 -10.81
CA LEU A 147 -10.01 -2.29 -12.03
C LEU A 147 -11.48 -2.67 -11.93
N HIS A 148 -11.82 -3.72 -11.18
CA HIS A 148 -13.21 -4.08 -10.89
C HIS A 148 -13.91 -3.00 -10.04
N LEU A 149 -13.24 -2.49 -9.00
CA LEU A 149 -13.73 -1.35 -8.22
C LEU A 149 -13.91 -0.10 -9.10
N GLU A 150 -12.95 0.17 -10.00
CA GLU A 150 -13.03 1.30 -10.94
C GLU A 150 -14.20 1.17 -11.90
N ALA A 151 -14.46 -0.04 -12.39
CA ALA A 151 -15.60 -0.31 -13.27
C ALA A 151 -16.95 -0.07 -12.55
N ALA A 152 -17.07 -0.53 -11.30
CA ALA A 152 -18.26 -0.29 -10.47
C ALA A 152 -18.43 1.19 -10.12
N ALA A 153 -17.33 1.91 -9.91
CA ALA A 153 -17.35 3.35 -9.72
C ALA A 153 -17.87 4.07 -10.96
N ARG A 154 -17.30 3.81 -12.14
CA ARG A 154 -17.58 4.51 -13.40
C ARG A 154 -19.07 4.64 -13.73
N ALA A 155 -19.90 3.67 -13.32
CA ALA A 155 -21.35 3.72 -13.46
C ALA A 155 -21.99 5.02 -12.92
N SER A 156 -21.36 5.65 -11.92
CA SER A 156 -21.82 6.89 -11.30
C SER A 156 -21.18 8.18 -11.86
N HIS A 157 -20.07 8.08 -12.61
CA HIS A 157 -19.28 9.24 -13.08
C HIS A 157 -19.62 9.70 -14.51
N GLY A 158 -20.62 9.09 -15.13
CA GLY A 158 -21.05 9.39 -16.50
C GLY A 158 -20.00 9.06 -17.57
N ASN A 159 -20.00 9.79 -18.68
CA ASN A 159 -19.14 9.50 -19.85
C ASN A 159 -17.67 9.96 -19.69
N LYS A 160 -17.21 10.29 -18.48
CA LYS A 160 -15.80 10.67 -18.24
C LYS A 160 -14.92 9.43 -18.37
N LYS A 161 -13.95 9.44 -19.30
CA LYS A 161 -13.02 8.30 -19.52
C LYS A 161 -12.09 8.03 -18.35
N CYS A 162 -11.74 9.06 -17.58
CA CYS A 162 -10.92 8.95 -16.36
C CYS A 162 -11.54 9.89 -15.32
N SER A 163 -12.12 9.34 -14.25
CA SER A 163 -12.60 10.16 -13.15
C SER A 163 -11.51 10.33 -12.11
N VAL A 164 -11.17 11.58 -11.79
CA VAL A 164 -10.28 11.91 -10.66
C VAL A 164 -10.93 11.62 -9.31
N GLU A 165 -12.24 11.36 -9.30
CA GLU A 165 -13.05 11.11 -8.12
C GLU A 165 -13.09 9.60 -7.75
N PHE A 166 -12.43 8.71 -8.51
CA PHE A 166 -12.45 7.28 -8.20
C PHE A 166 -11.67 6.92 -6.93
N ILE A 167 -10.41 7.34 -6.84
CA ILE A 167 -9.50 6.83 -5.81
C ILE A 167 -8.64 7.93 -5.22
N ARG A 168 -8.49 7.88 -3.89
CA ARG A 168 -7.53 8.67 -3.13
C ARG A 168 -6.62 7.76 -2.32
N ILE A 169 -5.31 7.95 -2.47
CA ILE A 169 -4.28 7.23 -1.71
C ILE A 169 -3.56 8.24 -0.83
N VAL A 170 -3.62 8.03 0.48
CA VAL A 170 -2.87 8.77 1.48
C VAL A 170 -1.74 7.84 1.94
N GLU A 171 -0.54 8.08 1.43
CA GLU A 171 0.65 7.35 1.86
C GLU A 171 1.01 7.71 3.30
N PRO A 172 1.55 6.77 4.10
CA PRO A 172 2.16 7.14 5.37
C PRO A 172 3.23 8.19 5.12
N GLU A 173 3.31 9.21 5.97
CA GLU A 173 4.46 10.11 5.99
C GLU A 173 5.71 9.24 6.00
N ALA A 174 6.53 9.37 4.95
CA ALA A 174 7.68 8.52 4.75
C ALA A 174 8.52 8.53 6.02
N SER A 175 8.46 7.44 6.79
CA SER A 175 9.28 7.29 8.00
C SER A 175 10.71 7.44 7.52
N GLY A 176 11.37 8.52 7.98
CA GLY A 176 12.60 9.01 7.41
C GLY A 176 13.61 7.90 7.27
N SER A 177 13.77 7.35 6.06
CA SER A 177 14.84 6.45 5.66
C SER A 177 15.79 7.17 4.70
N GLY A 178 15.40 8.35 4.21
CA GLY A 178 16.28 9.27 3.50
C GLY A 178 17.54 9.61 4.29
N TRP A 179 17.44 9.87 5.60
CA TRP A 179 18.63 10.15 6.44
C TRP A 179 19.59 8.95 6.51
N LEU A 180 19.10 7.70 6.48
CA LEU A 180 19.95 6.50 6.44
C LEU A 180 20.71 6.42 5.11
N LEU A 181 20.04 6.73 3.99
CA LEU A 181 20.70 6.81 2.69
C LEU A 181 21.74 7.95 2.67
N TYR A 182 21.40 9.14 3.16
CA TYR A 182 22.31 10.29 3.21
C TYR A 182 23.51 10.06 4.13
N THR A 183 23.32 9.41 5.27
CA THR A 183 24.43 9.05 6.19
C THR A 183 25.33 7.97 5.60
N LEU A 184 24.77 6.99 4.88
CA LEU A 184 25.55 5.98 4.16
C LEU A 184 26.39 6.61 3.04
N ILE A 185 25.81 7.53 2.26
CA ILE A 185 26.55 8.27 1.23
C ILE A 185 27.67 9.11 1.86
N ALA A 186 27.37 9.85 2.94
CA ALA A 186 28.36 10.69 3.62
C ALA A 186 29.53 9.88 4.21
N THR A 187 29.25 8.74 4.82
CA THR A 187 30.27 7.84 5.37
C THR A 187 31.15 7.23 4.27
N CYS A 188 30.58 6.84 3.13
CA CYS A 188 31.38 6.39 1.97
C CYS A 188 32.35 7.47 1.48
N VAL A 189 31.91 8.73 1.37
CA VAL A 189 32.78 9.84 0.96
C VAL A 189 33.92 10.05 1.97
N LEU A 190 33.63 10.08 3.27
CA LEU A 190 34.68 10.23 4.30
C LEU A 190 35.70 9.08 4.26
N LEU A 191 35.25 7.84 4.07
CA LEU A 191 36.13 6.68 3.97
C LEU A 191 37.04 6.76 2.74
N THR A 192 36.53 7.16 1.58
CA THR A 192 37.35 7.30 0.37
C THR A 192 38.44 8.38 0.53
N VAL A 193 38.10 9.52 1.16
CA VAL A 193 39.08 10.57 1.47
C VAL A 193 40.13 10.07 2.47
N PHE A 194 39.72 9.36 3.51
CA PHE A 194 40.64 8.82 4.52
C PHE A 194 41.61 7.79 3.93
N VAL A 195 41.10 6.84 3.13
CA VAL A 195 41.92 5.83 2.45
C VAL A 195 42.88 6.49 1.44
N GLY A 196 42.41 7.50 0.71
CA GLY A 196 43.25 8.29 -0.18
C GLY A 196 44.39 9.00 0.57
N PHE A 197 44.08 9.61 1.72
CA PHE A 197 45.06 10.28 2.56
C PHE A 197 46.11 9.32 3.13
N GLN A 198 45.68 8.17 3.67
CA GLN A 198 46.59 7.13 4.18
C GLN A 198 47.50 6.60 3.07
N SER A 199 46.94 6.31 1.90
CA SER A 199 47.69 5.85 0.73
C SER A 199 48.73 6.87 0.27
N PHE A 200 48.37 8.15 0.25
CA PHE A 200 49.28 9.25 -0.08
C PHE A 200 50.46 9.34 0.91
N TYR A 201 50.18 9.26 2.21
CA TYR A 201 51.22 9.30 3.25
C TYR A 201 52.18 8.12 3.13
N LEU A 202 51.67 6.90 2.94
CA LEU A 202 52.49 5.70 2.76
C LEU A 202 53.38 5.79 1.50
N VAL A 203 52.86 6.32 0.39
CA VAL A 203 53.64 6.55 -0.83
C VAL A 203 54.72 7.62 -0.59
N LYS A 204 54.39 8.71 0.12
CA LYS A 204 55.32 9.79 0.45
C LYS A 204 56.48 9.28 1.34
N GLU A 205 56.18 8.46 2.34
CA GLU A 205 57.20 7.83 3.18
C GLU A 205 58.10 6.88 2.39
N LYS A 206 57.52 6.00 1.54
CA LYS A 206 58.31 5.10 0.68
C LYS A 206 59.23 5.89 -0.26
N LYS A 207 58.77 7.02 -0.81
CA LYS A 207 59.59 7.92 -1.64
C LYS A 207 60.72 8.57 -0.83
N LYS A 208 60.47 9.02 0.42
CA LYS A 208 61.51 9.56 1.32
C LYS A 208 62.57 8.52 1.68
N LYS A 209 62.17 7.30 2.09
CA LYS A 209 63.09 6.19 2.41
C LYS A 209 63.98 5.81 1.21
N LYS A 210 63.40 5.74 0.00
CA LYS A 210 64.18 5.51 -1.24
C LYS A 210 65.21 6.62 -1.52
N LYS A 211 64.85 7.90 -1.31
CA LYS A 211 65.79 9.03 -1.49
C LYS A 211 66.96 8.98 -0.49
N MET A 212 66.68 8.72 0.79
CA MET A 212 67.74 8.62 1.82
C MET A 212 68.69 7.44 1.57
N SER A 213 68.17 6.28 1.16
CA SER A 213 69.00 5.11 0.78
C SER A 213 69.92 5.41 -0.41
N LYS A 214 69.44 6.13 -1.44
CA LYS A 214 70.28 6.56 -2.57
C LYS A 214 71.38 7.54 -2.14
N MET A 215 71.07 8.44 -1.21
CA MET A 215 72.01 9.45 -0.72
C MET A 215 73.12 8.83 0.17
N SER A 216 72.77 7.86 1.03
CA SER A 216 73.77 7.13 1.83
C SER A 216 74.70 6.28 0.97
N LYS A 217 74.18 5.61 -0.07
CA LYS A 217 74.99 4.87 -1.06
C LYS A 217 75.95 5.78 -1.83
N ARG A 218 75.52 6.99 -2.21
CA ARG A 218 76.41 7.99 -2.86
C ARG A 218 77.52 8.49 -1.94
N LYS A 219 77.20 8.80 -0.67
CA LYS A 219 78.21 9.20 0.33
C LYS A 219 79.24 8.10 0.60
N LYS A 220 78.82 6.83 0.68
CA LYS A 220 79.74 5.69 0.88
C LYS A 220 80.73 5.53 -0.29
N LYS A 221 80.23 5.61 -1.54
CA LYS A 221 81.08 5.56 -2.75
C LYS A 221 82.07 6.72 -2.86
N SER A 222 81.67 7.93 -2.45
CA SER A 222 82.56 9.10 -2.42
C SER A 222 83.68 8.96 -1.39
N LYS A 223 83.36 8.47 -0.18
CA LYS A 223 84.33 8.25 0.90
C LYS A 223 85.35 7.16 0.56
N GLU A 224 84.92 6.16 -0.21
CA GLU A 224 85.79 5.05 -0.67
C GLU A 224 86.74 5.48 -1.80
N ARG A 225 86.33 6.40 -2.69
CA ARG A 225 87.23 7.01 -3.68
C ARG A 225 88.28 7.93 -3.04
N SER A 226 87.90 8.75 -2.06
CA SER A 226 88.82 9.62 -1.33
C SER A 226 89.91 8.85 -0.57
N ARG A 227 89.57 7.68 0.00
CA ARG A 227 90.56 6.79 0.64
C ARG A 227 91.53 6.11 -0.33
N ARG A 228 91.15 5.96 -1.61
CA ARG A 228 92.04 5.42 -2.65
C ARG A 228 93.03 6.47 -3.14
N SER A 229 92.62 7.72 -3.37
CA SER A 229 93.57 8.75 -3.82
C SER A 229 94.59 9.13 -2.73
N GLY A 230 94.17 9.24 -1.46
CA GLY A 230 95.11 9.52 -0.37
C GLY A 230 96.10 8.38 -0.05
N ARG A 231 95.96 7.21 -0.67
CA ARG A 231 96.90 6.08 -0.54
C ARG A 231 97.93 6.04 -1.68
N GLU A 232 97.71 6.81 -2.75
CA GLU A 232 98.67 6.97 -3.85
C GLU A 232 99.67 8.10 -3.57
N ASP A 233 99.33 9.07 -2.70
CA ASP A 233 100.23 10.17 -2.28
C ASP A 233 101.23 9.79 -1.15
N LEU A 234 101.24 8.52 -0.70
CA LEU A 234 102.07 8.02 0.41
C LEU A 234 103.07 6.93 -0.03
N LYS A 235 103.31 6.80 -1.34
CA LYS A 235 104.32 5.93 -1.95
C LYS A 235 105.35 6.78 -2.67
#